data_AF-A0A3B8YZ56-F1
#
_entry.id   AF-A0A3B8YZ56-F1
#
_cell.length_a   1.000
_cell.length_b   1.000
_cell.length_c   1.000
_cell.angle_alpha   90.00
_cell.angle_beta   90.00
_cell.angle_gamma   90.00
#
_symmetry.space_group_name_H-M   'P 1'
#
loop_
_entity.id
_entity.type
_entity.pdbx_description
1 polymer ?
#
loop_
_entity_poly.entity_id
_entity_poly.type
_entity_poly.pdbx_seq_one_letter_code
_entity_poly.pdbx_strand_id
1 'polypeptide(L)'
;GLKHPTVEAHVRMEQARSHVYAAAHTFGKGAQGEIAVRMAKAQTGPALAFAADRSIQFHGGFGFTYECDAQLYRRRALWGESQYGDAVHQRRLLAHLMLSGNLFAEGARGGHFL
;
A
#
# COMPACT_ATOMS: atom_id res chain seq x y z
N GLY A 1 -23.31 -1.01 9.21
CA GLY A 1 -22.37 -1.91 9.91
C GLY A 1 -21.35 -2.51 8.97
N LEU A 2 -21.73 -3.54 8.20
CA LEU A 2 -20.77 -4.37 7.43
C LEU A 2 -20.47 -3.89 6.00
N LYS A 3 -21.49 -3.40 5.28
CA LYS A 3 -21.37 -3.11 3.83
C LYS A 3 -20.29 -2.08 3.50
N HIS A 4 -20.32 -0.91 4.17
CA HIS A 4 -19.34 0.15 3.96
C HIS A 4 -17.89 -0.30 4.19
N PRO A 5 -17.52 -0.86 5.36
CA PRO A 5 -16.13 -1.30 5.58
C PRO A 5 -15.71 -2.46 4.68
N THR A 6 -16.65 -3.30 4.23
CA THR A 6 -16.32 -4.38 3.26
C THR A 6 -15.93 -3.77 1.92
N VAL A 7 -16.72 -2.82 1.41
CA VAL A 7 -16.41 -2.12 0.15
C VAL A 7 -15.13 -1.29 0.30
N GLU A 8 -14.92 -0.63 1.43
CA GLU A 8 -13.71 0.13 1.70
C GLU A 8 -12.45 -0.77 1.71
N ALA A 9 -12.53 -1.94 2.35
CA ALA A 9 -11.44 -2.91 2.35
C ALA A 9 -11.12 -3.38 0.92
N HIS A 10 -12.16 -3.63 0.12
CA HIS A 10 -12.01 -4.01 -1.28
C HIS A 10 -11.34 -2.90 -2.11
N VAL A 11 -11.82 -1.66 -2.00
CA VAL A 11 -11.24 -0.50 -2.70
C VAL A 11 -9.76 -0.32 -2.33
N ARG A 12 -9.42 -0.40 -1.03
CA ARG A 12 -8.03 -0.29 -0.58
C ARG A 12 -7.15 -1.40 -1.13
N MET A 13 -7.66 -2.63 -1.22
CA MET A 13 -6.95 -3.77 -1.82
C MET A 13 -6.73 -3.58 -3.32
N GLU A 14 -7.72 -3.06 -4.04
CA GLU A 14 -7.64 -2.77 -5.47
C GLU A 14 -6.64 -1.64 -5.78
N GLN A 15 -6.61 -0.60 -4.95
CA GLN A 15 -5.59 0.46 -5.01
C GLN A 15 -4.19 -0.12 -4.74
N ALA A 16 -4.05 -0.94 -3.71
CA ALA A 16 -2.78 -1.60 -3.38
C ALA A 16 -2.29 -2.48 -4.54
N ARG A 17 -3.19 -3.26 -5.16
CA ARG A 17 -2.88 -4.09 -6.32
C ARG A 17 -2.40 -3.27 -7.51
N SER A 18 -3.08 -2.17 -7.80
CA SER A 18 -2.68 -1.24 -8.87
C SER A 18 -1.27 -0.68 -8.64
N HIS A 19 -0.93 -0.28 -7.41
CA HIS A 19 0.42 0.19 -7.08
C HIS A 19 1.47 -0.91 -7.21
N VAL A 20 1.17 -2.14 -6.79
CA VAL A 20 2.10 -3.28 -6.93
C VAL A 20 2.37 -3.57 -8.41
N TYR A 21 1.36 -3.54 -9.28
CA TYR A 21 1.57 -3.71 -10.71
C TYR A 21 2.38 -2.58 -11.32
N ALA A 22 2.11 -1.33 -10.93
CA ALA A 22 2.93 -0.19 -11.37
C ALA A 22 4.40 -0.36 -10.94
N ALA A 23 4.63 -0.72 -9.68
CA ALA A 23 5.97 -0.96 -9.14
C ALA A 23 6.69 -2.11 -9.86
N ALA A 24 5.99 -3.22 -10.15
CA ALA A 24 6.56 -4.32 -10.91
C ALA A 24 6.92 -3.90 -12.34
N HIS A 25 6.07 -3.12 -13.00
CA HIS A 25 6.31 -2.64 -14.35
C HIS A 25 7.48 -1.64 -14.45
N THR A 26 7.71 -0.84 -13.40
CA THR A 26 8.77 0.17 -13.36
C THR A 26 10.00 -0.25 -12.55
N PHE A 27 10.03 -1.48 -12.05
CA PHE A 27 11.13 -1.97 -11.24
C PHE A 27 12.47 -1.83 -11.98
N GLY A 28 13.46 -1.24 -11.31
CA GLY A 28 14.78 -0.99 -11.89
C GLY A 28 14.88 0.22 -12.84
N LYS A 29 13.79 0.94 -13.14
CA LYS A 29 13.79 2.13 -14.02
C LYS A 29 14.19 3.43 -13.29
N GLY A 30 15.22 3.39 -12.45
CA GLY A 30 15.72 4.55 -11.70
C GLY A 30 14.69 5.15 -10.73
N ALA A 31 14.65 6.48 -10.65
CA ALA A 31 13.81 7.21 -9.69
C ALA A 31 12.31 6.90 -9.81
N GLN A 32 11.79 6.70 -11.03
CA GLN A 32 10.39 6.33 -11.25
C GLN A 32 10.06 4.95 -10.66
N GLY A 33 10.98 3.99 -10.80
CA GLY A 33 10.86 2.66 -10.19
C GLY A 33 10.86 2.74 -8.66
N GLU A 34 11.77 3.53 -8.10
CA GLU A 34 11.87 3.72 -6.66
C GLU A 34 10.60 4.38 -6.09
N ILE A 35 10.08 5.42 -6.74
CA ILE A 35 8.81 6.07 -6.39
C ILE A 35 7.66 5.06 -6.36
N ALA A 36 7.53 4.25 -7.42
CA ALA A 36 6.44 3.28 -7.53
C ALA A 36 6.52 2.19 -6.45
N VAL A 37 7.71 1.66 -6.17
CA VAL A 37 7.94 0.67 -5.09
C VAL A 37 7.59 1.25 -3.73
N ARG A 38 8.00 2.49 -3.45
CA ARG A 38 7.70 3.17 -2.18
C ARG A 38 6.21 3.44 -2.01
N MET A 39 5.53 3.88 -3.07
CA MET A 39 4.07 4.03 -3.08
C MET A 39 3.36 2.70 -2.82
N ALA A 40 3.80 1.62 -3.48
CA ALA A 40 3.24 0.29 -3.27
C ALA A 40 3.41 -0.18 -1.81
N LYS A 41 4.60 -0.03 -1.22
CA LYS A 41 4.82 -0.39 0.19
C LYS A 41 3.98 0.48 1.14
N ALA A 42 3.85 1.77 0.86
CA ALA A 42 3.06 2.69 1.67
C ALA A 42 1.55 2.40 1.65
N GLN A 43 1.02 1.82 0.57
CA GLN A 43 -0.41 1.50 0.44
C GLN A 43 -0.76 0.08 0.93
N THR A 44 0.07 -0.91 0.62
CA THR A 44 -0.23 -2.33 0.84
C THR A 44 -0.39 -2.70 2.32
N GLY A 45 0.50 -2.20 3.18
CA GLY A 45 0.46 -2.46 4.63
C GLY A 45 -0.85 -1.96 5.28
N PRO A 46 -1.20 -0.66 5.15
CA PRO A 46 -2.44 -0.13 5.71
C PRO A 46 -3.70 -0.78 5.14
N ALA A 47 -3.70 -1.19 3.87
CA ALA A 47 -4.81 -1.92 3.26
C ALA A 47 -5.02 -3.29 3.92
N LEU A 48 -3.95 -4.07 4.11
CA LEU A 48 -4.03 -5.37 4.79
C LEU A 48 -4.42 -5.21 6.27
N ALA A 49 -3.84 -4.23 6.97
CA ALA A 49 -4.18 -3.96 8.36
C ALA A 49 -5.67 -3.63 8.54
N PHE A 50 -6.22 -2.78 7.66
CA PHE A 50 -7.64 -2.45 7.67
C PHE A 50 -8.51 -3.68 7.39
N ALA A 51 -8.22 -4.44 6.34
CA ALA A 51 -9.01 -5.62 5.98
C ALA A 51 -8.98 -6.69 7.09
N ALA A 52 -7.81 -6.95 7.68
CA ALA A 52 -7.66 -7.92 8.77
C ALA A 52 -8.42 -7.49 10.04
N ASP A 53 -8.34 -6.21 10.39
CA ASP A 53 -9.09 -5.65 11.53
C ASP A 53 -10.60 -5.75 11.33
N ARG A 54 -11.10 -5.38 10.14
CA ARG A 54 -12.52 -5.53 9.80
C ARG A 54 -12.96 -7.00 9.81
N SER A 55 -12.12 -7.92 9.33
CA SER A 55 -12.40 -9.36 9.36
C SER A 55 -12.65 -9.86 10.79
N ILE A 56 -11.83 -9.46 11.77
CA ILE A 56 -12.06 -9.80 13.19
C ILE A 56 -13.41 -9.23 13.65
N GLN A 57 -13.65 -7.94 13.42
CA GLN A 57 -14.87 -7.28 13.88
C GLN A 57 -16.15 -7.85 13.27
N PHE A 58 -16.11 -8.35 12.03
CA PHE A 58 -17.27 -8.95 11.37
C PHE A 58 -17.71 -10.26 12.04
N HIS A 59 -16.79 -10.97 12.69
CA HIS A 59 -17.06 -12.20 13.43
C HIS A 59 -17.36 -11.96 14.92
N GLY A 60 -17.23 -10.71 15.40
CA GLY A 60 -17.40 -10.39 16.83
C GLY A 60 -16.41 -11.17 17.70
N GLY A 61 -16.88 -11.70 18.84
CA GLY A 61 -16.03 -12.49 19.75
C GLY A 61 -15.38 -13.70 19.09
N PHE A 62 -16.04 -14.32 18.10
CA PHE A 62 -15.49 -15.44 17.34
C PHE A 62 -14.23 -15.07 16.55
N GLY A 63 -14.08 -13.79 16.14
CA GLY A 63 -12.89 -13.32 15.44
C GLY A 63 -11.60 -13.36 16.26
N PHE A 64 -11.70 -13.56 17.58
CA PHE A 64 -10.58 -13.68 18.52
C PHE A 64 -10.27 -15.13 18.93
N THR A 65 -11.05 -16.12 18.49
CA THR A 65 -10.87 -17.51 18.90
C THR A 65 -9.97 -18.26 17.92
N TYR A 66 -9.38 -19.38 18.33
CA TYR A 66 -8.44 -20.17 17.50
C TYR A 66 -9.08 -20.85 16.29
N GLU A 67 -10.40 -20.95 16.28
CA GLU A 67 -11.21 -21.52 15.20
C GLU A 67 -11.45 -20.53 14.05
N CYS A 68 -11.16 -19.24 14.25
CA CYS A 68 -11.24 -18.22 13.23
C CYS A 68 -9.84 -17.79 12.74
N ASP A 69 -9.62 -17.83 11.43
CA ASP A 69 -8.34 -17.46 10.82
C ASP A 69 -8.10 -15.93 10.76
N ALA A 70 -9.09 -15.10 11.10
CA ALA A 70 -9.00 -13.63 10.97
C ALA A 70 -7.76 -13.03 11.67
N GLN A 71 -7.44 -13.55 12.85
CA GLN A 71 -6.26 -13.21 13.63
C GLN A 71 -4.92 -13.54 12.95
N LEU A 72 -4.85 -14.56 12.09
CA LEU A 72 -3.63 -14.87 11.32
C LEU A 72 -3.29 -13.71 10.38
N TYR A 73 -4.30 -13.15 9.73
CA TYR A 73 -4.13 -11.99 8.85
C TYR A 73 -3.76 -10.73 9.63
N ARG A 74 -4.29 -10.56 10.85
CA ARG A 74 -3.91 -9.43 11.71
C ARG A 74 -2.45 -9.50 12.14
N ARG A 75 -1.97 -10.68 12.54
CA ARG A 75 -0.55 -10.92 12.85
C ARG A 75 0.34 -10.71 11.63
N ARG A 76 -0.08 -11.19 10.46
CA ARG A 76 0.63 -10.95 9.19
C ARG A 76 0.71 -9.47 8.84
N ALA A 77 -0.36 -8.70 9.05
CA ALA A 77 -0.36 -7.26 8.82
C ALA A 77 0.67 -6.55 9.70
N LEU A 78 0.73 -6.88 10.99
CA LEU A 78 1.70 -6.31 11.93
C LEU A 78 3.14 -6.65 11.51
N TRP A 79 3.40 -7.92 11.18
CA TRP A 79 4.71 -8.34 10.71
C TRP A 79 5.08 -7.66 9.38
N GLY A 80 4.16 -7.56 8.42
CA GLY A 80 4.43 -6.90 7.15
C GLY A 80 4.75 -5.39 7.27
N GLU A 81 4.16 -4.71 8.26
CA GLU A 81 4.50 -3.31 8.56
C GLU A 81 5.90 -3.15 9.15
N SER A 82 6.37 -4.10 9.98
CA SER A 82 7.73 -4.07 10.52
C SER A 82 8.80 -4.33 9.47
N GLN A 83 8.46 -5.02 8.37
CA GLN A 83 9.41 -5.30 7.30
C GLN A 83 9.58 -4.11 6.37
N TYR A 84 10.85 -3.77 6.07
CA TYR A 84 11.25 -2.77 5.07
C TYR A 84 10.68 -1.36 5.31
N GLY A 85 10.34 -1.03 6.55
CA GLY A 85 9.75 0.26 6.92
C GLY A 85 8.25 0.34 6.67
N ASP A 86 7.56 1.02 7.61
CA ASP A 86 6.12 1.20 7.60
C ASP A 86 5.66 2.27 6.59
N ALA A 87 4.34 2.46 6.48
CA ALA A 87 3.79 3.44 5.56
C ALA A 87 4.24 4.89 5.83
N VAL A 88 4.53 5.25 7.08
CA VAL A 88 5.03 6.60 7.43
C VAL A 88 6.45 6.77 6.93
N HIS A 89 7.32 5.80 7.17
CA HIS A 89 8.70 5.77 6.68
C HIS A 89 8.73 5.88 5.16
N GLN A 90 7.93 5.09 4.46
CA GLN A 90 7.88 5.11 2.99
C GLN A 90 7.37 6.44 2.44
N ARG A 91 6.32 7.02 3.04
CA ARG A 91 5.83 8.36 2.65
C ARG A 91 6.86 9.45 2.87
N ARG A 92 7.67 9.38 3.93
CA ARG A 92 8.76 10.35 4.18
C ARG A 92 9.83 10.28 3.08
N LEU A 93 10.26 9.07 2.70
CA LEU A 93 11.25 8.90 1.63
C LEU A 93 10.68 9.27 0.26
N LEU A 94 9.41 8.96 0.02
CA LEU A 94 8.70 9.39 -1.19
C LEU A 94 8.64 10.93 -1.28
N ALA A 95 8.34 11.62 -0.19
CA ALA A 95 8.33 13.08 -0.16
C ALA A 95 9.69 13.66 -0.52
N HIS A 96 10.79 13.08 -0.04
CA HIS A 96 12.13 13.50 -0.44
C HIS A 96 12.31 13.34 -1.95
N LEU A 97 12.04 12.16 -2.52
CA LEU A 97 12.20 11.92 -3.96
C LEU A 97 11.34 12.85 -4.83
N MET A 98 10.10 13.11 -4.43
CA MET A 98 9.18 13.98 -5.16
C MET A 98 9.57 15.46 -5.09
N LEU A 99 10.19 15.90 -3.98
CA LEU A 99 10.59 17.29 -3.78
C LEU A 99 12.02 17.57 -4.24
N SER A 100 12.92 16.58 -4.18
CA SER A 100 14.32 16.70 -4.59
C SER A 100 14.54 16.43 -6.08
N GLY A 101 13.66 15.64 -6.70
CA GLY A 101 13.77 15.23 -8.09
C GLY A 101 12.63 15.79 -8.94
N ASN A 102 12.89 16.87 -9.67
CA ASN A 102 12.59 17.11 -11.10
C ASN A 102 11.39 16.46 -11.85
N LEU A 103 10.37 15.86 -11.21
CA LEU A 103 9.20 15.33 -11.94
C LEU A 103 8.42 16.44 -12.65
N PHE A 104 8.41 17.66 -12.11
CA PHE A 104 7.88 18.84 -12.80
C PHE A 104 8.81 19.36 -13.91
N ALA A 105 10.10 19.02 -13.90
CA ALA A 105 11.07 19.51 -14.88
C ALA A 105 11.28 18.53 -16.05
N GLU A 106 11.09 17.22 -15.85
CA GLU A 106 11.18 16.22 -16.92
C GLU A 106 9.92 16.18 -17.78
N GLY A 107 8.72 16.37 -17.21
CA GLY A 107 7.48 16.49 -17.98
C GLY A 107 7.45 17.69 -18.94
N ALA A 108 8.22 18.75 -18.64
CA ALA A 108 8.37 19.93 -19.50
C ALA A 108 9.35 19.73 -20.67
N ARG A 109 10.20 18.69 -20.64
CA ARG A 109 11.20 18.43 -21.70
C ARG A 109 10.76 17.38 -22.73
N GLY A 110 9.61 16.74 -22.52
CA GLY A 110 9.03 15.74 -23.44
C GLY A 110 8.20 16.32 -24.60
N GLY A 111 8.05 17.65 -24.70
CA GLY A 111 7.25 18.33 -25.72
C GLY A 111 7.97 18.63 -27.04
N HIS A 112 8.99 17.86 -27.41
CA HIS A 112 9.66 17.97 -28.72
C HIS A 112 9.55 16.65 -29.47
N PHE A 113 8.35 16.36 -29.98
CA PHE A 113 8.19 15.54 -31.18
C PHE A 113 6.96 16.06 -31.92
N LEU A 114 7.24 16.56 -33.14
CA LEU A 114 6.41 17.28 -34.11
C LEU A 114 6.18 18.77 -33.82
#